data_AF-A0A3D0NNB3-F1
#
_entry.id   AF-A0A3D0NNB3-F1
#
_cell.length_a   1.000
_cell.length_b   1.000
_cell.length_c   1.000
_cell.angle_alpha   90.00
_cell.angle_beta   90.00
_cell.angle_gamma   90.00
#
_symmetry.space_group_name_H-M   'P 1'
#
loop_
_entity.id
_entity.type
_entity.pdbx_description
1 polymer ?
#
loop_
_entity_poly.entity_id
_entity_poly.type
_entity_poly.pdbx_seq_one_letter_code
_entity_poly.pdbx_strand_id
1 'polypeptide(L)' 'MRTTVDLPDELHRQVRAIARDTRRTFSDTVADLMQRGLNPAIPAAVSPSPRTGLPVVTLGTVITTDDVRAVDDEE' A
#
# COMPACT_ATOMS: atom_id res chain seq x y z
N MET A 1 2.15 -21.12 3.72
CA MET A 1 2.78 -22.04 2.74
C MET A 1 4.19 -21.54 2.46
N ARG A 2 5.19 -22.43 2.28
CA ARG A 2 6.57 -22.02 1.95
C ARG A 2 6.78 -22.18 0.45
N THR A 3 7.15 -21.09 -0.20
CA THR A 3 7.38 -21.04 -1.65
C THR A 3 8.78 -20.49 -1.90
N THR A 4 9.49 -21.08 -2.85
CA THR A 4 10.77 -20.56 -3.34
C THR A 4 10.52 -19.82 -4.64
N VAL A 5 11.03 -18.60 -4.76
CA VAL A 5 10.92 -17.76 -5.95
C VAL A 5 12.29 -17.22 -6.31
N ASP A 6 12.59 -17.12 -7.59
CA ASP A 6 13.78 -16.41 -8.05
C ASP A 6 13.50 -14.91 -8.00
N LEU A 7 14.29 -14.20 -7.21
CA LEU A 7 14.19 -12.75 -7.04
C LEU A 7 15.46 -12.09 -7.57
N PRO A 8 15.34 -11.19 -8.55
CA PRO A 8 16.44 -10.35 -8.98
C PRO A 8 17.15 -9.62 -7.81
N ASP A 9 18.49 -9.47 -7.89
CA ASP A 9 19.34 -8.98 -6.79
C ASP A 9 18.97 -7.57 -6.29
N GLU A 10 18.58 -6.69 -7.20
CA GLU A 10 18.06 -5.36 -6.93
C GLU A 10 16.75 -5.39 -6.13
N LEU A 11 15.82 -6.29 -6.47
CA LEU A 11 14.58 -6.46 -5.71
C LEU A 11 14.87 -7.04 -4.34
N HIS A 12 15.76 -8.04 -4.25
CA HIS A 12 16.18 -8.59 -2.96
C HIS A 12 16.79 -7.50 -2.05
N ARG A 13 17.67 -6.64 -2.58
CA ARG A 13 18.23 -5.50 -1.83
C ARG A 13 17.16 -4.50 -1.40
N GLN A 14 16.22 -4.17 -2.29
CA GLN A 14 15.14 -3.22 -1.99
C GLN A 14 14.23 -3.75 -0.88
N VAL A 15 13.79 -5.00 -0.97
CA VAL A 15 12.96 -5.62 0.07
C VAL A 15 13.71 -5.67 1.40
N ARG A 16 15.02 -5.97 1.39
CA ARG A 16 15.84 -5.99 2.60
C ARG A 16 15.94 -4.61 3.27
N ALA A 17 16.05 -3.54 2.49
CA ALA A 17 16.04 -2.18 2.99
C ALA A 17 14.68 -1.83 3.63
N ILE A 18 13.57 -2.12 2.93
CA ILE A 18 12.21 -1.88 3.44
C ILE A 18 11.97 -2.64 4.75
N ALA A 19 12.35 -3.92 4.81
CA ALA A 19 12.22 -4.75 6.00
C ALA A 19 12.99 -4.18 7.20
N ARG A 20 14.21 -3.69 6.96
CA ARG A 20 15.04 -3.03 7.98
C ARG A 20 14.40 -1.75 8.50
N ASP A 21 13.95 -0.89 7.60
CA ASP A 21 13.40 0.43 7.94
C ASP A 21 12.04 0.32 8.64
N THR A 22 11.25 -0.70 8.28
CA THR A 22 9.94 -0.98 8.90
C THR A 22 10.02 -1.93 10.11
N ARG A 23 11.22 -2.41 10.48
CA ARG A 23 11.45 -3.41 11.54
C ARG A 23 10.62 -4.69 11.37
N ARG A 24 10.43 -5.14 10.13
CA ARG A 24 9.70 -6.37 9.78
C ARG A 24 10.66 -7.44 9.26
N THR A 25 10.21 -8.69 9.24
CA THR A 25 11.01 -9.76 8.62
C THR A 25 10.99 -9.63 7.10
N PHE A 26 12.00 -10.21 6.43
CA PHE A 26 12.06 -10.23 4.97
C PHE A 26 10.82 -10.91 4.37
N SER A 27 10.46 -12.09 4.88
CA SER A 27 9.31 -12.87 4.40
C SER A 27 7.98 -12.11 4.55
N ASP A 28 7.75 -11.45 5.69
CA ASP A 28 6.53 -10.66 5.91
C ASP A 28 6.46 -9.47 4.96
N THR A 29 7.61 -8.84 4.70
CA THR A 29 7.71 -7.70 3.77
C THR A 29 7.43 -8.16 2.34
N VAL A 30 7.98 -9.29 1.90
CA VAL A 30 7.69 -9.88 0.58
C VAL A 30 6.19 -10.17 0.45
N ALA A 31 5.59 -10.82 1.45
CA ALA A 31 4.18 -11.19 1.41
C ALA A 31 3.27 -9.95 1.31
N ASP A 32 3.52 -8.91 2.10
CA ASP A 32 2.78 -7.65 2.07
C ASP A 32 2.93 -6.92 0.74
N LEU A 33 4.15 -6.84 0.19
CA LEU A 33 4.39 -6.23 -1.12
C LEU A 33 3.69 -7.01 -2.25
N MET A 34 3.72 -8.34 -2.21
CA MET A 34 3.00 -9.19 -3.16
C MET A 34 1.49 -8.98 -3.05
N GLN A 35 0.94 -8.93 -1.84
CA GLN A 35 -0.50 -8.68 -1.63
C GLN A 35 -0.92 -7.33 -2.21
N ARG A 36 -0.11 -6.28 -2.01
CA ARG A 36 -0.37 -4.94 -2.57
C ARG A 36 -0.28 -4.91 -4.09
N GLY A 37 0.71 -5.61 -4.67
CA GLY A 37 0.91 -5.67 -6.11
C GLY A 37 -0.10 -6.53 -6.87
N LEU A 38 -0.63 -7.57 -6.21
CA LEU A 38 -1.63 -8.47 -6.77
C LEU A 38 -3.06 -7.96 -6.61
N ASN A 39 -3.32 -7.04 -5.68
CA ASN A 39 -4.61 -6.40 -5.55
C ASN A 39 -4.75 -5.36 -6.68
N PRO A 40 -5.71 -5.50 -7.61
CA PRO A 40 -5.89 -4.51 -8.67
C PRO A 40 -6.19 -3.15 -8.02
N ALA A 41 -5.22 -2.23 -8.10
CA ALA A 41 -5.48 -0.86 -7.73
C ALA A 41 -6.60 -0.37 -8.65
N ILE A 42 -7.74 0.02 -8.07
CA ILE A 42 -8.75 0.78 -8.81
C ILE A 42 -8.01 2.05 -9.24
N PRO A 43 -7.78 2.28 -10.54
CA PRO A 43 -7.06 3.46 -10.98
C PRO A 43 -7.87 4.66 -10.52
N ALA A 44 -7.34 5.39 -9.54
CA ALA A 44 -7.99 6.58 -9.04
C ALA A 44 -8.03 7.57 -10.21
N ALA A 45 -9.23 7.99 -10.61
CA ALA A 45 -9.40 8.90 -11.72
C ALA A 45 -8.68 10.22 -11.39
N VAL A 46 -7.55 10.47 -12.06
CA VAL A 46 -6.82 11.72 -11.93
C VAL A 46 -7.44 12.72 -12.91
N SER A 47 -7.97 13.82 -12.39
CA SER A 47 -8.53 14.92 -13.19
C SER A 47 -7.82 16.23 -12.86
N PRO A 48 -7.63 17.15 -13.83
CA PRO A 48 -7.04 18.46 -13.54
C PRO A 48 -8.02 19.36 -12.77
N SER A 49 -7.53 20.06 -11.76
CA SER A 49 -8.30 21.08 -11.02
C SER A 49 -8.64 22.26 -11.94
N PRO A 50 -9.92 22.69 -12.03
CA PRO A 50 -10.30 23.86 -12.82
C PRO A 50 -9.79 25.18 -12.22
N ARG A 51 -9.37 25.20 -10.94
CA ARG A 51 -8.90 26.42 -10.25
C ARG A 51 -7.39 26.58 -10.28
N THR A 52 -6.64 25.47 -10.32
CA THR A 52 -5.18 25.46 -10.15
C THR A 52 -4.43 24.71 -11.23
N GLY A 53 -5.10 23.89 -12.05
CA GLY A 53 -4.47 23.03 -13.07
C GLY A 53 -3.70 21.83 -12.50
N LEU A 54 -3.63 21.68 -11.18
CA LEU A 54 -2.93 20.57 -10.52
C LEU A 54 -3.74 19.26 -10.61
N PRO A 55 -3.10 18.08 -10.61
CA PRO A 55 -3.78 16.80 -10.59
C PRO A 55 -4.59 16.61 -9.30
N VAL A 56 -5.85 16.21 -9.44
CA VAL A 56 -6.78 15.91 -8.36
C VAL A 56 -7.19 14.44 -8.47
N VAL A 57 -7.24 13.76 -7.34
CA VAL A 57 -7.72 12.37 -7.23
C VAL A 57 -8.99 12.35 -6.39
N THR A 58 -10.04 11.72 -6.89
CA THR A 58 -11.27 11.50 -6.14
C THR A 58 -11.19 10.15 -5.43
N LEU A 59 -11.06 10.16 -4.11
CA LEU A 59 -11.17 8.98 -3.28
C LEU A 59 -12.65 8.76 -2.96
N GLY A 60 -13.18 7.56 -3.25
CA GLY A 60 -14.62 7.30 -3.26
C GLY A 60 -15.34 7.43 -1.91
N THR A 61 -14.63 7.23 -0.80
CA THR A 61 -15.21 7.27 0.56
C THR A 61 -14.48 8.30 1.40
N VAL A 62 -15.25 9.22 2.00
CA VAL A 62 -14.75 10.17 3.00
C VAL A 62 -14.76 9.46 4.35
N ILE A 63 -13.58 9.26 4.94
CA ILE A 63 -13.45 8.72 6.30
C ILE A 63 -13.58 9.90 7.28
N THR A 64 -14.55 9.82 8.20
CA THR A 64 -14.79 10.81 9.25
C THR A 64 -14.19 10.37 10.59
N THR A 65 -14.12 11.30 11.55
CA THR A 65 -13.69 10.97 12.93
C THR A 65 -14.62 9.96 13.60
N ASP A 66 -15.90 9.91 13.19
CA ASP A 66 -16.87 8.93 13.69
C ASP A 66 -16.55 7.53 13.16
N ASP A 67 -16.21 7.41 11.87
CA ASP A 67 -15.75 6.15 11.25
C ASP A 67 -14.49 5.60 11.91
N VAL A 68 -13.59 6.47 12.39
CA VAL A 68 -12.37 6.05 13.11
C VAL A 68 -12.71 5.52 14.51
N ARG A 69 -13.63 6.17 15.23
CA ARG A 69 -14.03 5.74 16.58
C ARG A 69 -14.75 4.40 16.57
N ALA A 70 -15.58 4.14 15.56
CA ALA A 70 -16.29 2.88 15.41
C ALA A 70 -15.34 1.67 15.31
N VAL A 71 -14.13 1.85 14.76
CA VAL A 71 -13.12 0.78 14.63
C VAL A 71 -12.45 0.44 15.98
N ASP A 72 -12.24 1.42 16.86
CA ASP A 72 -11.65 1.20 18.19
C ASP A 72 -12.63 0.52 19.17
N ASP A 73 -13.95 0.61 18.94
CA ASP A 73 -14.98 0.02 19.80
C ASP A 73 -15.24 -1.49 19.53
N GLU A 74 -14.63 -2.06 18.47
CA GLU A 74 -14.76 -3.48 18.09
C GLU A 74 -13.60 -4.37 18.61
N GLU A 75 -12.64 -3.84 19.38
CA GLU A 75 -11.49 -4.60 19.97
C GLU A 75 -11.54 -4.78 21.50
#